data_AF-A0A7I8VPV5-F1
#
_entry.id   AF-A0A7I8VPV5-F1
#
_cell.length_a   1.000
_cell.length_b   1.000
_cell.length_c   1.000
_cell.angle_alpha   90.00
_cell.angle_beta   90.00
_cell.angle_gamma   90.00
#
_symmetry.space_group_name_H-M   'P 1'
#
loop_
_entity.id
_entity.type
_entity.pdbx_description
1 polymer ?
#
loop_
_entity_poly.entity_id
_entity_poly.type
_entity_poly.pdbx_seq_one_letter_code
_entity_poly.pdbx_strand_id
1 'polypeptide(L)'
;MADSYTGVATMYLAMPMSAQNIPVLGSCVVEDRKVQLKFPISGVSFDLPETPKEGTGELEFKMAGSQQSEMLLKIKWNAGLKAFLGSCSQNGKPQFNFIFSRPDSSIQLIKDHL
;
A
#
# COMPACT_ATOMS: atom_id res chain seq x y z
N MET A 1 7.09 -20.66 8.61
CA MET A 1 7.91 -19.48 8.27
C MET A 1 6.94 -18.35 8.02
N ALA A 2 7.12 -17.20 8.66
CA ALA A 2 6.29 -16.03 8.40
C ALA A 2 6.59 -15.54 6.99
N ASP A 3 5.57 -15.40 6.14
CA ASP A 3 5.75 -14.84 4.81
C ASP A 3 6.00 -13.33 4.98
N SER A 4 7.25 -12.91 4.76
CA SER A 4 7.66 -11.51 4.77
C SER A 4 7.68 -10.99 3.33
N TYR A 5 7.01 -9.86 3.09
CA TYR A 5 6.97 -9.19 1.80
C TYR A 5 7.55 -7.79 1.93
N THR A 6 8.19 -7.33 0.85
CA THR A 6 8.74 -5.98 0.76
C THR A 6 8.21 -5.29 -0.49
N GLY A 7 8.29 -3.97 -0.52
CA GLY A 7 8.02 -3.23 -1.74
C GLY A 7 8.03 -1.72 -1.54
N VAL A 8 7.20 -1.04 -2.33
CA VAL A 8 7.16 0.41 -2.45
C VAL A 8 5.77 0.95 -2.13
N ALA A 9 5.71 2.17 -1.65
CA ALA A 9 4.47 2.89 -1.39
C ALA A 9 4.56 4.29 -1.98
N THR A 10 3.43 4.86 -2.37
CA THR A 10 3.32 6.24 -2.84
C THR A 10 2.16 6.89 -2.10
N MET A 11 2.43 7.95 -1.33
CA MET A 11 1.41 8.76 -0.67
C MET A 11 1.16 10.03 -1.49
N TYR A 12 -0.08 10.46 -1.57
CA TYR A 12 -0.47 11.67 -2.28
C TYR A 12 -0.76 12.78 -1.28
N LEU A 13 0.15 13.75 -1.16
CA LEU A 13 -0.04 14.90 -0.28
C LEU A 13 -0.82 15.99 -1.00
N ALA A 14 -1.96 16.38 -0.43
CA ALA A 14 -2.70 17.54 -0.89
C ALA A 14 -2.02 18.83 -0.39
N MET A 15 -1.64 19.73 -1.30
CA MET A 15 -1.09 21.02 -0.90
C MET A 15 -2.21 22.00 -0.52
N PRO A 16 -2.12 22.72 0.62
CA PRO A 16 -3.18 23.64 1.06
C PRO A 16 -3.52 24.75 0.08
N MET A 17 -2.58 25.12 -0.80
CA MET A 17 -2.70 26.27 -1.70
C MET A 17 -2.81 25.87 -3.18
N SER A 18 -2.92 24.58 -3.52
CA SER A 18 -3.04 24.15 -4.92
C SER A 18 -3.90 22.90 -5.06
N ALA A 19 -4.57 22.74 -6.20
CA ALA A 19 -5.27 21.51 -6.54
C ALA A 19 -4.33 20.33 -6.90
N GLN A 20 -3.01 20.52 -6.80
CA GLN A 20 -2.01 19.50 -7.12
C GLN A 20 -1.75 18.59 -5.91
N ASN A 21 -1.66 17.29 -6.19
CA ASN A 21 -1.21 16.29 -5.22
C ASN A 21 0.26 15.95 -5.52
N ILE A 22 1.11 15.99 -4.49
CA ILE A 22 2.51 15.60 -4.62
C ILE A 22 2.63 14.11 -4.27
N PRO A 23 3.07 13.25 -5.21
CA PRO A 23 3.39 11.87 -4.89
C PRO A 23 4.70 11.82 -4.08
N VAL A 24 4.64 11.17 -2.92
CA VAL A 24 5.79 10.93 -2.04
C VAL A 24 6.06 9.45 -2.01
N LEU A 25 7.24 9.06 -2.50
CA LEU A 25 7.69 7.68 -2.48
C LEU A 25 8.05 7.26 -1.05
N GLY A 26 7.74 6.02 -0.73
CA GLY A 26 8.04 5.37 0.54
C GLY A 26 8.25 3.88 0.35
N SER A 27 8.49 3.17 1.45
CA SER A 27 8.68 1.73 1.47
C SER A 27 7.47 1.02 2.07
N CYS A 28 7.17 -0.18 1.57
CA CYS A 28 6.18 -1.08 2.13
C CYS A 28 6.88 -2.33 2.69
N VAL A 29 6.48 -2.74 3.89
CA VAL A 29 6.84 -4.03 4.48
C VAL A 29 5.56 -4.69 4.98
N VAL A 30 5.38 -5.96 4.66
CA VAL A 30 4.26 -6.78 5.16
C VAL A 30 4.83 -7.99 5.86
N GLU A 31 4.43 -8.15 7.12
CA GLU A 31 4.82 -9.28 7.96
C GLU A 31 3.53 -9.91 8.51
N ASP A 32 3.24 -11.14 8.07
CA ASP A 32 2.01 -11.89 8.38
C ASP A 32 0.72 -11.17 7.96
N ARG A 33 0.17 -10.33 8.85
CA ARG A 33 -1.02 -9.50 8.62
C ARG A 33 -0.75 -8.02 8.78
N LYS A 34 0.43 -7.64 9.27
CA LYS A 34 0.76 -6.26 9.57
C LYS A 34 1.38 -5.62 8.35
N VAL A 35 0.77 -4.55 7.86
CA VAL A 35 1.31 -3.70 6.80
C VAL A 35 1.93 -2.47 7.44
N GLN A 36 3.15 -2.15 7.00
CA GLN A 36 3.90 -0.97 7.41
C GLN A 36 4.31 -0.19 6.16
N LEU A 37 3.72 0.98 5.99
CA LEU A 37 4.08 1.95 4.96
C LEU A 37 4.90 3.06 5.64
N LYS A 38 6.14 3.23 5.21
CA LYS A 38 7.04 4.28 5.73
C LYS A 38 7.29 5.30 4.64
N PHE A 39 6.92 6.54 4.91
CA PHE A 39 7.18 7.70 4.05
C PHE A 39 8.18 8.63 4.77
N PRO A 40 8.88 9.53 4.04
CA PRO A 40 9.88 10.43 4.65
C PRO A 40 9.36 11.30 5.79
N ILE A 41 8.08 11.70 5.74
CA ILE A 41 7.46 12.62 6.70
C ILE A 41 6.32 12.00 7.53
N SER A 42 5.98 10.73 7.27
CA SER A 42 4.87 10.05 7.95
C SER A 42 5.04 8.53 7.91
N GLY A 43 4.41 7.83 8.85
CA GLY A 43 4.31 6.38 8.84
C GLY A 43 2.85 5.96 8.98
N VAL A 44 2.46 4.95 8.22
CA VAL A 44 1.14 4.33 8.29
C VAL A 44 1.33 2.86 8.58
N SER A 45 0.74 2.35 9.66
CA SER A 45 0.72 0.92 9.95
C SER A 45 -0.68 0.48 10.28
N PHE A 46 -1.09 -0.65 9.72
CA PHE A 46 -2.40 -1.24 9.94
C PHE A 46 -2.31 -2.77 9.85
N ASP A 47 -3.27 -3.43 10.48
CA ASP A 47 -3.42 -4.87 10.40
C ASP A 47 -4.49 -5.23 9.37
N LEU A 48 -4.18 -6.20 8.53
CA LEU A 48 -5.13 -6.80 7.61
C LEU A 48 -6.00 -7.82 8.35
N PRO A 49 -7.30 -7.89 8.04
CA PRO A 49 -8.17 -8.90 8.64
C PRO A 49 -7.74 -10.32 8.26
N GLU A 50 -7.21 -10.49 7.04
CA GLU A 50 -6.64 -11.73 6.54
C GLU A 50 -5.35 -11.50 5.76
N THR A 51 -4.47 -12.50 5.76
CA THR A 51 -3.25 -12.47 4.95
C THR A 51 -3.59 -12.57 3.46
N PRO A 52 -3.10 -11.66 2.62
CA PRO A 52 -3.31 -11.70 1.17
C PRO A 52 -2.78 -13.00 0.58
N LYS A 53 -3.59 -13.68 -0.25
CA LYS A 53 -3.19 -14.91 -0.94
C LYS A 53 -3.04 -14.68 -2.44
N GLU A 54 -2.13 -15.41 -3.05
CA GLU A 54 -1.96 -15.38 -4.50
C GLU A 54 -3.21 -15.97 -5.17
N GLY A 55 -3.71 -15.31 -6.23
CA GLY A 55 -4.87 -15.78 -6.98
C GLY A 55 -6.23 -15.57 -6.31
N THR A 56 -6.30 -15.09 -5.07
CA THR A 56 -7.57 -14.60 -4.50
C THR A 56 -8.01 -13.28 -5.15
N GLY A 57 -9.31 -13.03 -5.14
CA GLY A 57 -9.93 -11.81 -5.66
C GLY A 57 -9.50 -10.53 -4.93
N GLU A 58 -10.05 -9.40 -5.34
CA GLU A 58 -9.82 -8.12 -4.66
C GLU A 58 -10.36 -8.19 -3.22
N LEU A 59 -9.47 -7.95 -2.26
CA LEU A 59 -9.82 -7.78 -0.86
C LEU A 59 -10.13 -6.30 -0.63
N GLU A 60 -11.25 -6.01 0.01
CA GLU A 60 -11.68 -4.64 0.32
C GLU A 60 -12.02 -4.52 1.79
N PHE A 61 -11.46 -3.51 2.45
CA PHE A 61 -11.68 -3.27 3.88
C PHE A 61 -11.78 -1.79 4.19
N LYS A 62 -12.57 -1.46 5.21
CA LYS A 62 -12.70 -0.10 5.74
C LYS A 62 -11.77 0.10 6.92
N MET A 63 -11.08 1.24 6.96
CA MET A 63 -10.21 1.65 8.05
C MET A 63 -10.64 3.02 8.60
N ALA A 64 -10.37 3.26 9.88
CA ALA A 64 -10.61 4.55 10.51
C ALA A 64 -9.60 5.59 9.99
N GLY A 65 -10.09 6.67 9.37
CA GLY A 65 -9.27 7.81 8.94
C GLY A 65 -9.08 8.87 10.02
N SER A 66 -8.13 9.78 9.78
CA SER A 66 -7.68 10.84 10.70
C SER A 66 -8.72 11.93 11.00
N GLN A 67 -9.92 11.88 10.40
CA GLN A 67 -10.99 12.87 10.59
C GLN A 67 -12.40 12.23 10.57
N GLN A 68 -12.60 11.15 11.32
CA GLN A 68 -13.91 10.44 11.41
C GLN A 68 -14.48 9.95 10.07
N SER A 69 -13.67 9.92 9.02
CA SER A 69 -14.06 9.48 7.68
C SER A 69 -13.45 8.11 7.39
N GLU A 70 -14.25 7.25 6.77
CA GLU A 70 -13.84 5.91 6.39
C GLU A 70 -12.80 5.98 5.25
N MET A 71 -11.70 5.25 5.42
CA MET A 71 -10.75 4.99 4.34
C MET A 71 -11.05 3.61 3.75
N LEU A 72 -11.12 3.52 2.43
CA LEU A 72 -11.33 2.29 1.70
C LEU A 72 -9.98 1.77 1.20
N LEU A 73 -9.56 0.63 1.74
CA LEU A 73 -8.37 -0.09 1.35
C LEU A 73 -8.75 -1.26 0.43
N LYS A 74 -8.11 -1.34 -0.73
CA LYS A 74 -8.24 -2.45 -1.67
C LYS A 74 -6.88 -3.11 -1.87
N ILE A 75 -6.83 -4.44 -1.87
CA ILE A 75 -5.63 -5.22 -2.18
C ILE A 75 -5.99 -6.28 -3.20
N LYS A 76 -5.23 -6.37 -4.29
CA LYS A 76 -5.43 -7.39 -5.32
C LYS A 76 -4.13 -8.03 -5.74
N TRP A 77 -4.18 -9.33 -6.03
CA TRP A 77 -3.07 -10.02 -6.66
C TRP A 77 -2.98 -9.65 -8.15
N ASN A 78 -1.78 -9.36 -8.63
CA ASN A 78 -1.50 -9.20 -10.06
C ASN A 78 -0.54 -10.30 -10.51
N ALA A 79 -1.07 -11.26 -11.27
CA ALA A 79 -0.33 -12.41 -11.75
C ALA A 79 0.82 -12.05 -12.71
N GLY A 80 0.64 -11.02 -13.55
CA GLY A 80 1.67 -10.58 -14.50
C GLY A 80 2.90 -9.99 -13.80
N LEU A 81 2.67 -9.34 -12.65
CA LEU A 81 3.71 -8.72 -11.83
C LEU A 81 4.22 -9.64 -10.72
N LYS A 82 3.54 -10.76 -10.45
CA LYS A 82 3.76 -11.59 -9.26
C LYS A 82 3.85 -10.76 -7.98
N ALA A 83 2.90 -9.83 -7.82
CA ALA A 83 2.87 -8.87 -6.72
C ALA A 83 1.43 -8.52 -6.32
N PHE A 84 1.29 -8.05 -5.09
CA PHE A 84 0.06 -7.48 -4.58
C PHE A 84 0.06 -5.97 -4.82
N LEU A 85 -1.07 -5.48 -5.30
CA LEU A 85 -1.33 -4.06 -5.52
C LEU A 85 -2.33 -3.60 -4.46
N GLY A 86 -1.92 -2.66 -3.64
CA GLY A 86 -2.73 -2.00 -2.63
C GLY A 86 -3.07 -0.57 -3.03
N SER A 87 -4.31 -0.16 -2.80
CA SER A 87 -4.74 1.23 -2.96
C SER A 87 -5.65 1.65 -1.81
N CYS A 88 -5.45 2.87 -1.32
CA CYS A 88 -6.26 3.46 -0.28
C CYS A 88 -6.88 4.76 -0.79
N SER A 89 -8.17 4.90 -0.59
CA SER A 89 -8.91 6.13 -0.92
C SER A 89 -9.77 6.60 0.24
N GLN A 90 -9.99 7.90 0.31
CA GLN A 90 -10.87 8.53 1.30
C GLN A 90 -11.76 9.51 0.56
N ASN A 91 -13.08 9.37 0.68
CA ASN A 91 -14.05 10.19 -0.05
C ASN A 91 -13.80 10.22 -1.58
N GLY A 92 -13.44 9.07 -2.15
CA GLY A 92 -13.14 8.94 -3.59
C GLY A 92 -11.79 9.51 -4.04
N LYS A 93 -11.00 10.11 -3.14
CA LYS A 93 -9.66 10.63 -3.44
C LYS A 93 -8.58 9.63 -3.03
N PRO A 94 -7.58 9.35 -3.88
CA PRO A 94 -6.47 8.47 -3.52
C PRO A 94 -5.63 9.11 -2.42
N GLN A 95 -5.36 8.34 -1.36
CA GLN A 95 -4.51 8.75 -0.24
C GLN A 95 -3.10 8.15 -0.41
N PHE A 96 -3.04 6.85 -0.69
CA PHE A 96 -1.79 6.17 -0.99
C PHE A 96 -2.02 4.91 -1.80
N ASN A 97 -1.00 4.53 -2.56
CA ASN A 97 -0.90 3.24 -3.24
C ASN A 97 0.33 2.51 -2.72
N PHE A 98 0.34 1.19 -2.78
CA PHE A 98 1.51 0.41 -2.43
C PHE A 98 1.54 -0.88 -3.22
N ILE A 99 2.75 -1.40 -3.44
CA ILE A 99 3.00 -2.65 -4.11
C ILE A 99 3.93 -3.43 -3.21
N PHE A 100 3.60 -4.69 -2.96
CA PHE A 100 4.47 -5.59 -2.22
C PHE A 100 4.52 -6.94 -2.90
N SER A 101 5.68 -7.57 -2.85
CA SER A 101 5.93 -8.88 -3.43
C SER A 101 6.90 -9.64 -2.55
N ARG A 102 7.03 -10.94 -2.83
CA ARG A 102 8.02 -11.75 -2.14
C ARG A 102 9.43 -11.21 -2.43
N PRO A 103 10.39 -11.40 -1.51
CA PRO A 103 11.76 -10.88 -1.67
C PRO A 103 12.48 -11.39 -2.93
N ASP A 104 12.07 -12.55 -3.45
CA ASP A 104 12.61 -13.18 -4.66
C ASP A 104 11.94 -12.70 -5.96
N SER A 105 10.96 -11.80 -5.88
CA SER A 105 10.26 -11.26 -7.05
C SER A 105 11.13 -10.23 -7.79
N SER A 106 11.11 -10.30 -9.13
CA SER A 106 11.82 -9.36 -10.01
C SER A 106 11.40 -7.90 -9.84
N ILE A 107 10.22 -7.64 -9.24
CA ILE A 107 9.78 -6.29 -8.90
C ILE A 107 10.69 -5.62 -7.86
N GLN A 108 11.35 -6.40 -7.00
CA GLN A 108 12.31 -5.82 -6.04
C GLN A 108 13.49 -5.14 -6.74
N LEU A 109 13.85 -5.58 -7.96
CA LEU A 109 14.92 -4.94 -8.75
C LEU A 109 14.52 -3.54 -9.24
N ILE A 110 13.22 -3.28 -9.41
CA ILE A 110 12.73 -1.98 -9.88
C ILE A 110 12.75 -0.96 -8.75
N LYS A 111 12.61 -1.40 -7.49
CA LYS A 111 12.63 -0.53 -6.32
C LYS A 111 13.89 0.33 -6.22
N ASP A 112 15.03 -0.19 -6.63
CA ASP A 112 16.32 0.53 -6.57
C ASP A 112 16.51 1.52 -7.73
N HIS A 113 15.56 1.56 -8.68
CA HIS A 113 15.58 2.43 -9.87
C HIS A 113 14.43 3.44 -9.91
N LEU A 114 13.65 3.56 -8.82
CA LEU A 114 12.56 4.53 -8.63
C LEU A 114 12.99 5.64 -7.67
#